data_AF-A0A4Z0D227-F1
#
_entry.id   AF-A0A4Z0D227-F1
#
_cell.length_a   1.000
_cell.length_b   1.000
_cell.length_c   1.000
_cell.angle_alpha   90.00
_cell.angle_beta   90.00
_cell.angle_gamma   90.00
#
_symmetry.space_group_name_H-M   'P 1'
#
loop_
_entity.id
_entity.type
_entity.pdbx_description
1 polymer ?
#
loop_
_entity_poly.entity_id
_entity_poly.type
_entity_poly.pdbx_seq_one_letter_code
_entity_poly.pdbx_strand_id
1 'polypeptide(L)'
;MDYEKELSKLKDDLNKATNLKYKAEAQLEQLKKQEEEIINELNKLGIKPEDLEQEIDKLKLEIESMFKEANELLPKNLLENK
;
A
#
# COMPACT_ATOMS: atom_id res chain seq x y z
N MET A 1 7.32 -55.52 6.41
CA MET A 1 6.99 -54.10 6.68
C MET A 1 8.11 -53.27 6.10
N ASP A 2 7.78 -52.37 5.19
CA ASP A 2 8.74 -51.64 4.36
C ASP A 2 9.10 -50.29 5.02
N TYR A 3 9.61 -50.37 6.25
CA TYR A 3 9.86 -49.21 7.13
C TYR A 3 10.83 -48.20 6.53
N GLU A 4 11.76 -48.65 5.69
CA GLU A 4 12.73 -47.82 5.01
C GLU A 4 12.07 -46.87 4.00
N LYS A 5 11.04 -47.38 3.29
CA LYS A 5 10.23 -46.59 2.36
C LYS A 5 9.38 -45.54 3.07
N GLU A 6 8.82 -45.89 4.23
CA GLU A 6 8.07 -44.93 5.06
C GLU A 6 8.99 -43.83 5.62
N LEU A 7 10.18 -44.20 6.09
CA LEU A 7 11.17 -43.24 6.60
C LEU A 7 11.67 -42.29 5.51
N SER A 8 11.89 -42.79 4.29
CA SER A 8 12.25 -41.95 3.14
C SER A 8 11.15 -40.94 2.82
N LYS A 9 9.89 -41.39 2.80
CA LYS A 9 8.75 -40.51 2.53
C LYS A 9 8.61 -39.42 3.59
N LEU A 10 8.77 -39.78 4.87
CA LEU A 10 8.71 -38.83 5.96
C LEU A 10 9.82 -37.76 5.85
N LYS A 11 11.03 -38.17 5.47
CA LYS A 11 12.15 -37.24 5.23
C LYS A 11 11.86 -36.30 4.06
N ASP A 12 11.29 -36.79 2.97
CA ASP A 12 10.94 -35.96 1.82
C ASP A 12 9.84 -34.95 2.16
N ASP A 13 8.83 -35.37 2.90
CA ASP A 13 7.74 -34.49 3.33
C ASP A 13 8.23 -33.44 4.33
N LEU A 14 9.16 -33.79 5.22
CA LEU A 14 9.83 -32.85 6.12
C LEU A 14 10.65 -31.80 5.34
N ASN A 15 11.39 -32.23 4.32
CA ASN A 15 12.18 -31.32 3.47
C ASN A 15 11.26 -30.34 2.71
N LYS A 16 10.13 -30.83 2.17
CA LYS A 16 9.14 -29.96 1.52
C LYS A 16 8.55 -28.94 2.50
N ALA A 17 8.15 -29.38 3.69
CA ALA A 17 7.60 -28.50 4.71
C ALA A 17 8.61 -27.43 5.13
N THR A 18 9.88 -27.81 5.29
CA THR A 18 10.98 -26.91 5.63
C THR A 18 11.19 -25.86 4.53
N ASN A 19 11.21 -26.26 3.26
CA ASN A 19 11.33 -25.33 2.13
C ASN A 19 10.14 -24.37 2.04
N LEU A 20 8.93 -24.87 2.28
CA LEU A 20 7.72 -24.02 2.32
C LEU A 20 7.81 -22.99 3.43
N LYS A 21 8.27 -23.40 4.62
CA LYS A 21 8.48 -22.49 5.76
C LYS A 21 9.47 -21.38 5.41
N TYR A 22 10.65 -21.73 4.89
CA TYR A 22 11.65 -20.72 4.52
C TYR A 22 11.12 -19.74 3.46
N LYS A 23 10.37 -20.24 2.48
CA LYS A 23 9.75 -19.37 1.47
C LYS A 23 8.73 -18.41 2.10
N ALA A 24 7.90 -18.89 3.01
CA ALA A 24 6.93 -18.06 3.72
C ALA A 24 7.60 -17.00 4.61
N GLU A 25 8.69 -17.38 5.30
CA GLU A 25 9.48 -16.44 6.12
C GLU A 25 10.10 -15.33 5.27
N ALA A 26 10.70 -15.68 4.12
CA ALA A 26 11.26 -14.69 3.20
C ALA A 26 10.18 -13.75 2.61
N GLN A 27 9.00 -14.29 2.26
CA GLN A 27 7.87 -13.48 1.81
C GLN A 27 7.37 -12.53 2.89
N LEU A 28 7.28 -13.00 4.13
CA LEU A 28 6.85 -12.18 5.26
C LEU A 28 7.84 -11.03 5.52
N GLU A 29 9.14 -11.31 5.48
CA GLU A 29 10.17 -10.29 5.64
C GLU A 29 10.09 -9.23 4.54
N GLN A 30 9.89 -9.65 3.29
CA GLN A 30 9.69 -8.72 2.17
C GLN A 30 8.46 -7.83 2.37
N LEU A 31 7.32 -8.41 2.77
CA LEU A 31 6.08 -7.66 3.01
C LEU A 31 6.23 -6.66 4.14
N LYS A 32 6.89 -7.04 5.24
CA LYS A 32 7.16 -6.12 6.36
C LYS A 32 8.01 -4.94 5.93
N LYS A 33 9.02 -5.16 5.09
CA LYS A 33 9.85 -4.09 4.56
C LYS A 33 9.02 -3.12 3.69
N GLN A 34 8.15 -3.65 2.83
CA GLN A 34 7.25 -2.83 2.02
C GLN A 34 6.28 -2.02 2.87
N GLU A 35 5.71 -2.63 3.90
CA GLU A 35 4.83 -1.95 4.87
C GLU A 35 5.57 -0.80 5.56
N GLU A 36 6.79 -1.03 6.04
CA GLU A 36 7.61 0.00 6.68
C GLU A 36 7.97 1.15 5.72
N GLU A 37 8.30 0.84 4.46
CA GLU A 37 8.55 1.84 3.42
C GLU A 37 7.32 2.73 3.20
N ILE A 38 6.12 2.13 3.06
CA ILE A 38 4.86 2.86 2.88
C ILE A 38 4.56 3.74 4.11
N ILE A 39 4.71 3.21 5.33
CA ILE A 39 4.48 3.97 6.56
C ILE A 39 5.46 5.15 6.65
N ASN A 40 6.72 4.96 6.28
CA ASN A 40 7.70 6.03 6.27
C ASN A 40 7.38 7.13 5.25
N GLU A 41 6.85 6.78 4.08
CA GLU A 41 6.38 7.75 3.08
C GLU A 41 5.18 8.55 3.61
N LEU A 42 4.20 7.88 4.22
CA LEU A 42 3.05 8.53 4.84
C LEU A 42 3.47 9.49 5.97
N ASN A 43 4.38 9.05 6.84
CA ASN A 43 4.94 9.88 7.91
C ASN A 43 5.69 11.11 7.38
N LYS A 44 6.41 11.00 6.25
CA LYS A 44 7.06 12.16 5.60
C LYS A 44 6.05 13.19 5.09
N LEU A 45 4.86 12.74 4.71
CA LEU A 45 3.74 13.61 4.35
C LEU A 45 2.99 14.15 5.58
N GLY A 46 3.34 13.69 6.79
CA GLY A 46 2.64 14.05 8.03
C GLY A 46 1.27 13.39 8.16
N ILE A 47 0.99 12.35 7.37
CA ILE A 47 -0.30 11.66 7.28
C ILE A 47 -0.15 10.30 7.96
N LYS A 48 -1.12 9.92 8.79
CA LYS A 48 -1.17 8.54 9.31
C LYS A 48 -1.88 7.63 8.31
N PRO A 49 -1.53 6.33 8.23
CA PRO A 49 -2.22 5.39 7.35
C PRO A 49 -3.75 5.37 7.52
N GLU A 50 -4.22 5.50 8.77
CA GLU A 50 -5.63 5.51 9.13
C GLU A 50 -6.38 6.76 8.60
N ASP A 51 -5.65 7.86 8.42
CA ASP A 51 -6.17 9.16 8.04
C ASP A 51 -6.03 9.45 6.54
N LEU A 52 -5.41 8.54 5.78
CA LEU A 52 -5.07 8.75 4.37
C LEU A 52 -6.30 9.06 3.50
N GLU A 53 -7.38 8.30 3.67
CA GLU A 53 -8.62 8.52 2.91
C GLU A 53 -9.26 9.87 3.26
N GLN A 54 -9.23 10.24 4.55
CA GLN A 54 -9.76 11.52 5.01
C GLN A 54 -8.97 12.70 4.44
N GLU A 55 -7.63 12.61 4.41
CA GLU A 55 -6.80 13.67 3.83
C GLU A 55 -7.01 13.79 2.32
N ILE A 56 -7.21 12.67 1.61
CA ILE A 56 -7.56 12.67 0.18
C ILE A 56 -8.87 13.42 -0.06
N ASP A 57 -9.91 13.12 0.72
CA ASP A 57 -11.22 13.77 0.55
C ASP A 57 -11.19 15.24 0.92
N LYS A 58 -10.45 15.61 1.98
CA LYS A 58 -10.21 17.00 2.34
C LYS A 58 -9.51 17.77 1.21
N LEU A 59 -8.45 17.21 0.63
CA LEU A 59 -7.73 17.84 -0.50
C LEU A 59 -8.64 18.00 -1.73
N LYS A 60 -9.50 17.02 -2.04
CA LYS A 60 -10.48 17.16 -3.14
C LYS A 60 -11.43 18.35 -2.90
N LEU A 61 -11.96 18.48 -1.68
CA LEU A 61 -12.84 19.59 -1.33
C LEU A 61 -12.13 20.95 -1.40
N GLU A 62 -10.88 21.02 -0.93
CA GLU A 62 -10.06 22.23 -1.06
C GLU A 62 -9.84 22.61 -2.53
N ILE A 63 -9.54 21.63 -3.39
CA ILE A 63 -9.39 21.84 -4.83
C ILE A 63 -10.69 22.40 -5.43
N GLU A 64 -11.84 21.81 -5.12
CA GLU A 64 -13.14 22.30 -5.62
C GLU A 64 -13.44 23.73 -5.15
N SER A 65 -13.16 24.04 -3.88
CA SER A 65 -13.34 25.40 -3.34
C SER A 65 -12.44 26.39 -4.06
N MET A 66 -11.15 26.07 -4.24
CA MET A 66 -10.20 26.93 -4.95
C MET A 66 -10.60 27.17 -6.41
N PHE A 67 -11.11 26.15 -7.11
CA PHE A 67 -11.64 26.32 -8.46
C PHE A 67 -12.86 27.24 -8.49
N LYS A 68 -13.76 27.12 -7.51
CA LYS A 68 -14.92 27.99 -7.40
C LYS A 68 -14.51 29.44 -7.14
N GLU A 69 -13.63 29.66 -6.17
CA GLU A 69 -13.08 30.98 -5.84
C GLU A 69 -12.36 31.60 -7.04
N ALA A 70 -11.53 30.84 -7.75
CA ALA A 70 -10.84 31.33 -8.95
C ALA A 70 -11.84 31.76 -10.04
N ASN A 71 -12.93 31.01 -10.24
CA ASN A 71 -13.96 31.34 -11.22
C ASN A 71 -14.81 32.56 -10.79
N GLU A 72 -15.00 32.79 -9.49
CA GLU A 72 -15.70 33.98 -8.97
C GLU A 72 -14.83 35.23 -9.05
N LEU A 73 -13.52 35.08 -8.81
CA LEU A 73 -12.53 36.16 -8.92
C LEU A 73 -12.20 36.52 -10.36
N LEU A 74 -12.40 35.61 -11.31
CA LEU A 74 -12.28 35.88 -12.74
C LEU A 74 -13.42 36.83 -13.17
N PRO A 75 -13.13 38.07 -13.58
CA PRO A 75 -14.15 38.99 -14.06
C PRO A 75 -14.72 38.42 -15.37
N LYS A 76 -15.97 37.95 -15.34
CA LYS A 76 -16.66 37.42 -16.55
C LYS A 76 -16.68 38.44 -17.70
N ASN A 77 -16.60 39.73 -17.39
CA ASN A 77 -16.50 40.83 -18.34
C ASN A 77 -15.20 40.86 -19.17
N LEU A 78 -14.15 40.12 -18.80
CA LEU A 78 -12.92 40.02 -19.60
C LEU A 78 -12.95 38.87 -20.61
N LEU A 79 -13.88 37.92 -20.47
CA LEU A 79 -13.98 36.72 -21.32
C LEU A 79 -14.90 36.92 -22.53
N GLU A 80 -15.73 37.97 -22.57
CA GLU A 80 -16.65 38.26 -23.69
C GLU A 80 -16.09 39.20 -24.76
N ASN A 81 -14.77 39.47 -24.78
CA ASN A 81 -14.15 40.18 -25.90
C ASN A 81 -13.24 39.26 -26.72
N LYS A 82 -13.86 38.32 -27.45
CA LYS A 82 -13.50 37.95 -28.83
C LYS A 82 -14.52 37.03 -29.47
#